data_AF-A0A2T4C6E0-F1
#
_entry.id   AF-A0A2T4C6E0-F1
#
_cell.length_a   1.000
_cell.length_b   1.000
_cell.length_c   1.000
_cell.angle_alpha   90.00
_cell.angle_beta   90.00
_cell.angle_gamma   90.00
#
_symmetry.space_group_name_H-M   'P 1'
#
loop_
_entity.id
_entity.type
_entity.pdbx_description
1 polymer ?
#
loop_
_entity_poly.entity_id
_entity_poly.type
_entity_poly.pdbx_seq_one_letter_code
_entity_poly.pdbx_strand_id
1 'polypeptide(L)'
;MALSRKLSRPPFIPPALHSRLIQNICLFVVVLILVSVILFNLREPEKVSTLPYQIYPRADDSSHHTVSEFLPASVRPGTDSVRELCKSFPKHVLSRIQPVLKTGHGDDKERLNAQMDSTSACFAPDELIVFSDLDEEIRNHHAIDILAHLPSSHYNATAFRMWGEYLAQKELQSNGTLDTEAQVKHINGWALDKFKFLPMMERAWAMKPDRDFYVFYETDTYIFWDNLFRFLQLFDPDANIYMGSPSPGRRDPKRGDQGTLFANGGPGYVISRGAMKTLLQRTTDSHGQYIDDPLSVKFSNLNHDDECCGDSVLGWVLWELGIPMHGYWPMFSDYGLHDIPFNSQHWCQPLISLHKTSSKDMVDLFRWEFDQHKSQRPLLYSDVWRFHKPGTVLLRENWDGGRFDAFDPPTELVIESSEECGRACDEDLSCLQWKWEGRDMKKCTLLGSLQHGRERKEEKGGNNQEAWVDYTSGWVEQRIRDWKENQDCSKIEWLGASIERKL
;
A
#
# COMPACT_ATOMS: atom_id res chain seq x y z
N MET A 1 22.43 -81.12 14.85
CA MET A 1 21.33 -81.44 15.79
C MET A 1 20.15 -80.56 15.42
N ALA A 2 19.14 -81.17 14.79
CA ALA A 2 18.07 -80.47 14.07
C ALA A 2 16.84 -80.22 14.95
N LEU A 3 16.33 -79.00 14.86
CA LEU A 3 15.06 -78.51 15.39
C LEU A 3 13.88 -78.92 14.49
N SER A 4 12.71 -78.96 15.11
CA SER A 4 11.37 -78.74 14.53
C SER A 4 10.46 -79.97 14.29
N ARG A 5 9.58 -80.09 15.28
CA ARG A 5 8.20 -80.60 15.38
C ARG A 5 7.43 -81.04 14.12
N LYS A 6 6.71 -82.15 14.36
CA LYS A 6 5.69 -82.85 13.55
C LYS A 6 4.55 -81.96 13.02
N LEU A 7 4.14 -82.23 11.77
CA LEU A 7 2.83 -81.90 11.20
C LEU A 7 1.76 -82.91 11.67
N SER A 8 0.52 -82.45 11.86
CA SER A 8 -0.71 -82.94 11.16
C SER A 8 -2.00 -82.51 11.86
N ARG A 9 -2.88 -81.79 11.13
CA ARG A 9 -4.37 -81.84 11.19
C ARG A 9 -4.97 -80.88 10.12
N PRO A 10 -6.01 -81.27 9.36
CA PRO A 10 -6.75 -80.36 8.49
C PRO A 10 -7.87 -79.64 9.29
N PRO A 11 -8.24 -78.39 8.97
CA PRO A 11 -9.42 -77.77 9.56
C PRO A 11 -10.70 -78.24 8.86
N PHE A 12 -11.61 -78.74 9.69
CA PHE A 12 -13.03 -79.00 9.43
C PHE A 12 -13.74 -77.76 8.87
N ILE A 13 -14.54 -77.93 7.82
CA ILE A 13 -15.56 -76.96 7.38
C ILE A 13 -16.91 -77.38 8.02
N PRO A 14 -17.54 -76.58 8.90
CA PRO A 14 -18.86 -76.89 9.44
C PRO A 14 -19.99 -76.48 8.48
N PRO A 15 -21.07 -77.28 8.36
CA PRO A 15 -22.21 -76.99 7.51
C PRO A 15 -23.24 -76.12 8.26
N ALA A 16 -23.27 -74.82 8.00
CA ALA A 16 -24.34 -73.95 8.50
C ALA A 16 -24.60 -72.74 7.60
N LEU A 17 -24.95 -72.99 6.33
CA LEU A 17 -25.44 -71.96 5.40
C LEU A 17 -26.72 -72.45 4.69
N HIS A 18 -27.71 -72.91 5.45
CA HIS A 18 -29.03 -73.28 4.91
C HIS A 18 -30.20 -72.87 5.82
N SER A 19 -30.06 -71.79 6.58
CA SER A 19 -31.23 -71.11 7.16
C SER A 19 -31.70 -70.03 6.19
N ARG A 20 -32.92 -70.19 5.63
CA ARG A 20 -33.57 -69.18 4.78
C ARG A 20 -33.58 -67.79 5.45
N LEU A 21 -33.57 -67.74 6.79
CA LEU A 21 -33.50 -66.52 7.56
C LEU A 21 -32.19 -65.74 7.32
N ILE A 22 -31.05 -66.44 7.30
CA ILE A 22 -29.73 -65.80 7.11
C ILE A 22 -29.60 -65.28 5.67
N GLN A 23 -30.10 -66.04 4.69
CA GLN A 23 -30.13 -65.60 3.29
C GLN A 23 -31.00 -64.35 3.11
N ASN A 24 -32.17 -64.28 3.76
CA ASN A 24 -33.03 -63.11 3.70
C ASN A 24 -32.42 -61.88 4.39
N ILE A 25 -31.69 -62.07 5.50
CA ILE A 25 -30.97 -60.98 6.17
C ILE A 25 -29.85 -60.44 5.27
N CYS A 26 -29.04 -61.32 4.68
CA CYS A 26 -27.99 -60.90 3.74
C CYS A 26 -28.58 -60.16 2.54
N LEU A 27 -29.70 -60.65 1.97
CA LEU A 27 -30.35 -60.01 0.83
C LEU A 27 -30.89 -58.62 1.21
N PHE A 28 -31.48 -58.48 2.39
CA PHE A 28 -31.99 -57.20 2.89
C PHE A 28 -30.85 -56.18 3.12
N VAL A 29 -29.73 -56.62 3.68
CA VAL A 29 -28.54 -55.77 3.85
C VAL A 29 -27.96 -55.35 2.51
N VAL A 30 -27.89 -56.25 1.52
CA VAL A 30 -27.42 -55.92 0.17
C VAL A 30 -28.36 -54.93 -0.52
N VAL A 31 -29.67 -55.08 -0.37
CA VAL A 31 -30.66 -54.13 -0.90
C VAL A 31 -30.53 -52.78 -0.21
N LEU A 32 -30.35 -52.73 1.11
CA LEU A 32 -30.12 -51.48 1.84
C LEU A 32 -28.84 -50.77 1.39
N ILE A 33 -27.75 -51.52 1.16
CA ILE A 33 -26.50 -50.96 0.63
C ILE A 33 -26.71 -50.44 -0.79
N LEU A 34 -27.40 -51.20 -1.66
CA LEU A 34 -27.72 -50.76 -3.02
C LEU A 34 -28.59 -49.50 -3.02
N VAL A 35 -29.62 -49.45 -2.18
CA VAL A 35 -30.47 -48.26 -2.03
C VAL A 35 -29.68 -47.08 -1.48
N SER A 36 -28.81 -47.29 -0.49
CA SER A 36 -27.90 -46.26 0.04
C SER A 36 -26.97 -45.73 -1.04
N VAL A 37 -26.39 -46.60 -1.87
CA VAL A 37 -25.48 -46.22 -2.96
C VAL A 37 -26.24 -45.50 -4.06
N ILE A 38 -27.46 -45.94 -4.40
CA ILE A 38 -28.31 -45.26 -5.38
C ILE A 38 -28.73 -43.88 -4.85
N LEU A 39 -29.15 -43.76 -3.60
CA LEU A 39 -29.49 -42.47 -2.98
C LEU A 39 -28.26 -41.53 -2.89
N PHE A 40 -27.07 -42.08 -2.66
CA PHE A 40 -25.83 -41.31 -2.66
C PHE A 40 -25.47 -40.81 -4.07
N ASN A 41 -25.67 -41.64 -5.10
CA ASN A 41 -25.39 -41.27 -6.50
C ASN A 41 -26.50 -40.40 -7.13
N LEU A 42 -27.73 -40.42 -6.59
CA LEU A 42 -28.83 -39.53 -6.99
C LEU A 42 -28.82 -38.19 -6.23
N ARG A 43 -27.93 -38.02 -5.25
CA ARG A 43 -27.69 -36.72 -4.63
C ARG A 43 -27.01 -35.87 -5.70
N GLU A 44 -27.76 -35.00 -6.36
CA GLU A 44 -27.15 -33.99 -7.22
C GLU A 44 -26.08 -33.27 -6.39
N PRO A 45 -24.86 -33.06 -6.95
CA PRO A 45 -23.87 -32.25 -6.27
C PRO A 45 -24.55 -30.92 -5.96
N GLU A 46 -24.57 -30.56 -4.69
CA GLU A 46 -25.07 -29.28 -4.23
C GLU A 46 -24.43 -28.22 -5.11
N LYS A 47 -25.23 -27.48 -5.90
CA LYS A 47 -24.70 -26.42 -6.75
C LYS A 47 -23.88 -25.53 -5.83
N VAL A 48 -22.56 -25.54 -6.02
CA VAL A 48 -21.67 -24.65 -5.27
C VAL A 48 -22.26 -23.27 -5.42
N SER A 49 -22.73 -22.69 -4.31
CA SER A 49 -23.21 -21.33 -4.28
C SER A 49 -22.07 -20.45 -4.74
N THR A 50 -22.03 -20.11 -6.03
CA THR A 50 -21.06 -19.17 -6.58
C THR A 50 -21.30 -17.85 -5.88
N LEU A 51 -20.40 -17.49 -4.95
CA LEU A 51 -20.42 -16.18 -4.32
C LEU A 51 -20.40 -15.14 -5.44
N PRO A 52 -21.17 -14.05 -5.33
CA PRO A 52 -21.20 -13.04 -6.37
C PRO A 52 -19.79 -12.48 -6.57
N TYR A 53 -19.43 -12.26 -7.85
CA TYR A 53 -18.24 -11.49 -8.20
C TYR A 53 -18.31 -10.14 -7.50
N GLN A 54 -17.18 -9.71 -6.95
CA GLN A 54 -17.05 -8.34 -6.51
C GLN A 54 -16.60 -7.48 -7.67
N ILE A 55 -17.36 -6.42 -7.91
CA ILE A 55 -17.10 -5.46 -8.97
C ILE A 55 -16.32 -4.32 -8.35
N TYR A 56 -15.17 -3.99 -8.94
CA TYR A 56 -14.47 -2.78 -8.55
C TYR A 56 -15.27 -1.56 -8.97
N PRO A 57 -15.42 -0.57 -8.08
CA PRO A 57 -16.07 0.68 -8.42
C PRO A 57 -15.38 1.31 -9.62
N ARG A 58 -16.18 1.62 -10.65
CA ARG A 58 -15.79 2.47 -11.77
C ARG A 58 -16.69 3.69 -11.73
N ALA A 59 -16.09 4.86 -11.55
CA ALA A 59 -16.82 6.12 -11.57
C ALA A 59 -16.23 7.05 -12.62
N ASP A 60 -17.07 7.93 -13.15
CA ASP A 60 -16.62 8.98 -14.04
C ASP A 60 -15.92 10.09 -13.25
N ASP A 61 -15.00 10.77 -13.92
CA ASP A 61 -14.33 11.94 -13.38
C ASP A 61 -15.35 13.06 -13.14
N SER A 62 -15.16 13.85 -12.08
CA SER A 62 -16.17 14.79 -11.59
C SER A 62 -15.62 16.19 -11.33
N SER A 63 -16.34 17.21 -11.77
CA SER A 63 -15.93 18.62 -11.61
C SER A 63 -16.50 19.26 -10.34
N HIS A 64 -16.58 18.52 -9.24
CA HIS A 64 -17.14 19.06 -7.99
C HIS A 64 -16.33 20.27 -7.50
N HIS A 65 -17.04 21.37 -7.30
CA HIS A 65 -16.45 22.57 -6.72
C HIS A 65 -16.16 22.35 -5.23
N THR A 66 -14.91 22.48 -4.83
CA THR A 66 -14.47 22.33 -3.44
C THR A 66 -13.77 23.61 -2.97
N VAL A 67 -13.82 23.90 -1.67
CA VAL A 67 -13.19 25.08 -1.07
C VAL A 67 -12.23 24.66 0.02
N SER A 68 -11.12 25.40 0.17
CA SER A 68 -10.15 25.14 1.24
C SER A 68 -10.79 25.36 2.60
N GLU A 69 -10.52 24.46 3.52
CA GLU A 69 -10.84 24.67 4.94
C GLU A 69 -9.74 25.47 5.65
N PHE A 70 -8.56 25.65 5.04
CA PHE A 70 -7.45 26.43 5.60
C PHE A 70 -7.82 27.93 5.66
N LEU A 71 -7.51 28.57 6.79
CA LEU A 71 -7.83 29.98 7.04
C LEU A 71 -6.63 30.74 7.63
N PRO A 72 -6.04 31.71 6.90
CA PRO A 72 -6.27 31.98 5.48
C PRO A 72 -5.84 30.80 4.61
N ALA A 73 -6.40 30.69 3.40
CA ALA A 73 -6.11 29.55 2.52
C ALA A 73 -4.63 29.50 2.14
N SER A 74 -4.00 30.65 1.83
CA SER A 74 -2.56 30.75 1.55
C SER A 74 -1.90 31.62 2.59
N VAL A 75 -0.75 31.16 3.09
CA VAL A 75 0.12 31.87 4.00
C VAL A 75 1.48 31.97 3.33
N ARG A 76 1.97 33.19 3.10
CA ARG A 76 3.36 33.37 2.65
C ARG A 76 4.27 32.94 3.78
N PRO A 77 5.09 31.88 3.64
CA PRO A 77 6.08 31.55 4.64
C PRO A 77 7.11 32.67 4.65
N GLY A 78 7.14 33.48 5.71
CA GLY A 78 8.26 34.37 6.00
C GLY A 78 9.47 33.56 6.49
N THR A 79 10.18 34.10 7.49
CA THR A 79 11.01 33.27 8.41
C THR A 79 10.14 32.50 9.40
N ASP A 80 8.90 32.18 9.01
CA ASP A 80 7.87 31.69 9.91
C ASP A 80 8.17 30.25 10.29
N SER A 81 8.16 30.00 11.61
CA SER A 81 8.30 28.64 12.12
C SER A 81 7.14 27.77 11.64
N VAL A 82 7.33 26.45 11.57
CA VAL A 82 6.26 25.47 11.27
C VAL A 82 5.02 25.70 12.14
N ARG A 83 5.21 26.11 13.40
CA ARG A 83 4.13 26.47 14.33
C ARG A 83 3.24 27.61 13.83
N GLU A 84 3.80 28.60 13.15
CA GLU A 84 3.03 29.73 12.60
C GLU A 84 2.22 29.29 11.38
N LEU A 85 2.80 28.47 10.50
CA LEU A 85 2.08 27.88 9.36
C LEU A 85 0.87 27.06 9.85
N CYS A 86 1.07 26.23 10.87
CA CYS A 86 0.04 25.39 11.46
C CYS A 86 -1.12 26.15 12.11
N LYS A 87 -1.04 27.48 12.31
CA LYS A 87 -2.19 28.28 12.73
C LYS A 87 -3.32 28.30 11.69
N SER A 88 -2.98 28.14 10.42
CA SER A 88 -3.97 28.08 9.32
C SER A 88 -4.54 26.68 9.10
N PHE A 89 -3.96 25.65 9.72
CA PHE A 89 -4.40 24.27 9.57
C PHE A 89 -5.81 24.08 10.17
N PRO A 90 -6.76 23.47 9.44
CA PRO A 90 -8.17 23.42 9.82
C PRO A 90 -8.46 22.34 10.88
N LYS A 91 -8.13 22.65 12.14
CA LYS A 91 -8.31 21.74 13.29
C LYS A 91 -9.71 21.18 13.46
N HIS A 92 -10.75 21.95 13.11
CA HIS A 92 -12.13 21.49 13.20
C HIS A 92 -12.42 20.26 12.34
N VAL A 93 -11.70 20.08 11.23
CA VAL A 93 -11.84 18.92 10.33
C VAL A 93 -11.43 17.61 11.02
N LEU A 94 -10.54 17.66 12.02
CA LEU A 94 -10.06 16.50 12.78
C LEU A 94 -11.12 15.93 13.75
N SER A 95 -12.25 16.62 13.92
CA SER A 95 -13.44 16.03 14.55
C SER A 95 -14.11 14.97 13.68
N ARG A 96 -13.84 14.98 12.36
CA ARG A 96 -14.41 14.06 11.37
C ARG A 96 -13.36 13.12 10.81
N ILE A 97 -12.13 13.58 10.62
CA ILE A 97 -11.06 12.80 10.02
C ILE A 97 -10.02 12.42 11.08
N GLN A 98 -9.61 11.16 11.11
CA GLN A 98 -8.57 10.67 12.02
C GLN A 98 -7.28 10.33 11.25
N PRO A 99 -6.23 11.16 11.37
CA PRO A 99 -4.89 10.81 10.93
C PRO A 99 -4.30 9.68 11.79
N VAL A 100 -3.68 8.71 11.14
CA VAL A 100 -3.00 7.58 11.77
C VAL A 100 -1.63 7.38 11.11
N LEU A 101 -0.57 7.73 11.82
CA LEU A 101 0.82 7.51 11.40
C LEU A 101 1.27 6.12 11.85
N LYS A 102 1.72 5.30 10.90
CA LYS A 102 2.41 4.03 11.15
C LYS A 102 3.93 4.24 11.07
N THR A 103 4.65 3.72 12.05
CA THR A 103 6.11 3.70 12.12
C THR A 103 6.58 2.35 12.69
N GLY A 104 7.89 2.13 12.78
CA GLY A 104 8.50 1.10 13.62
C GLY A 104 9.68 1.69 14.38
N HIS A 105 10.16 0.99 15.42
CA HIS A 105 11.36 1.44 16.14
C HIS A 105 12.61 1.41 15.25
N GLY A 106 12.67 0.44 14.33
CA GLY A 106 13.73 0.32 13.33
C GLY A 106 13.62 1.30 12.15
N ASP A 107 12.63 2.20 12.13
CA ASP A 107 12.51 3.20 11.07
C ASP A 107 13.68 4.19 11.09
N ASP A 108 13.99 4.73 9.90
CA ASP A 108 15.01 5.76 9.78
C ASP A 108 14.63 7.01 10.59
N LYS A 109 15.53 7.40 11.50
CA LYS A 109 15.30 8.54 12.41
C LYS A 109 15.22 9.87 11.68
N GLU A 110 15.92 10.05 10.56
CA GLU A 110 15.86 11.29 9.79
C GLU A 110 14.49 11.43 9.11
N ARG A 111 13.99 10.34 8.53
CA ARG A 111 12.68 10.22 7.90
C ARG A 111 11.53 10.45 8.89
N LEU A 112 11.57 9.79 10.05
CA LEU A 112 10.61 10.01 11.12
C LEU A 112 10.60 11.47 11.58
N ASN A 113 11.77 12.07 11.79
CA ASN A 113 11.87 13.48 12.17
C ASN A 113 11.32 14.40 11.09
N ALA A 114 11.65 14.18 9.82
CA ALA A 114 11.11 14.93 8.70
C ALA A 114 9.58 14.85 8.65
N GLN A 115 8.99 13.68 8.89
CA GLN A 115 7.54 13.52 8.94
C GLN A 115 6.90 14.33 10.07
N MET A 116 7.53 14.31 11.25
CA MET A 116 7.10 15.12 12.41
C MET A 116 7.37 16.62 12.24
N ASP A 117 8.25 17.03 11.32
CA ASP A 117 8.54 18.41 10.95
C ASP A 117 7.72 18.91 9.74
N SER A 118 6.93 18.03 9.11
CA SER A 118 6.13 18.32 7.91
C SER A 118 4.68 17.84 8.05
N THR A 119 4.28 16.79 7.34
CA THR A 119 2.90 16.28 7.22
C THR A 119 2.22 16.07 8.56
N SER A 120 2.97 15.63 9.58
CA SER A 120 2.43 15.39 10.93
C SER A 120 2.59 16.57 11.89
N ALA A 121 3.33 17.62 11.50
CA ALA A 121 3.79 18.66 12.41
C ALA A 121 2.66 19.51 13.01
N CYS A 122 1.56 19.64 12.29
CA CYS A 122 0.45 20.44 12.77
C CYS A 122 -0.36 19.74 13.85
N PHE A 123 -0.35 18.41 13.99
CA PHE A 123 -1.22 17.69 14.90
C PHE A 123 -0.81 17.82 16.37
N ALA A 124 -1.78 18.03 17.25
CA ALA A 124 -1.59 17.89 18.68
C ALA A 124 -1.49 16.39 19.07
N PRO A 125 -0.95 16.07 20.26
CA PRO A 125 -0.77 14.68 20.69
C PRO A 125 -2.04 13.82 20.65
N ASP A 126 -3.21 14.40 20.93
CA ASP A 126 -4.49 13.68 20.95
C ASP A 126 -5.21 13.65 19.59
N GLU A 127 -4.68 14.35 18.58
CA GLU A 127 -5.24 14.45 17.24
C GLU A 127 -4.59 13.47 16.25
N LEU A 128 -3.33 13.09 16.47
CA LEU A 128 -2.60 12.10 15.68
C LEU A 128 -2.44 10.80 16.48
N ILE A 129 -2.93 9.70 15.93
CA ILE A 129 -2.60 8.37 16.45
C ILE A 129 -1.29 7.92 15.83
N VAL A 130 -0.33 7.51 16.65
CA VAL A 130 0.95 6.93 16.20
C VAL A 130 0.99 5.47 16.61
N PHE A 131 1.05 4.57 15.62
CA PHE A 131 1.20 3.13 15.84
C PHE A 131 2.61 2.68 15.48
N SER A 132 3.21 1.86 16.33
CA SER A 132 4.56 1.31 16.22
C SER A 132 4.60 -0.17 16.63
N ASP A 133 5.78 -0.78 16.54
CA ASP A 133 6.13 -2.07 17.14
C ASP A 133 6.86 -1.91 18.50
N LEU A 134 6.98 -0.68 18.98
CA LEU A 134 7.53 -0.36 20.30
C LEU A 134 6.72 0.77 20.94
N ASP A 135 6.55 0.65 22.25
CA ASP A 135 5.91 1.65 23.08
C ASP A 135 7.00 2.67 23.45
N GLU A 136 6.93 3.87 22.89
CA GLU A 136 7.94 4.90 23.05
C GLU A 136 7.40 6.32 22.80
N GLU A 137 8.13 7.33 23.28
CA GLU A 137 7.79 8.73 23.03
C GLU A 137 8.52 9.24 21.78
N ILE A 138 7.75 9.63 20.76
CA ILE A 138 8.25 10.31 19.57
C ILE A 138 7.93 11.79 19.73
N ARG A 139 8.92 12.54 20.24
CA ARG A 139 8.79 13.96 20.59
C ARG A 139 7.69 14.18 21.65
N ASN A 140 6.53 14.68 21.25
CA ASN A 140 5.36 14.94 22.09
C ASN A 140 4.21 13.97 21.81
N HIS A 141 4.43 12.95 20.97
CA HIS A 141 3.44 11.93 20.64
C HIS A 141 3.87 10.58 21.22
N HIS A 142 2.90 9.89 21.79
CA HIS A 142 3.09 8.53 22.28
C HIS A 142 2.89 7.54 21.13
N ALA A 143 3.96 6.84 20.75
CA ALA A 143 3.90 5.75 19.78
C ALA A 143 3.46 4.48 20.49
N ILE A 144 2.34 3.92 20.05
CA ILE A 144 1.70 2.77 20.69
C ILE A 144 2.22 1.49 20.04
N ASP A 145 2.77 0.59 20.86
CA ASP A 145 3.05 -0.77 20.42
C ASP A 145 1.74 -1.52 20.12
N ILE A 146 1.42 -1.60 18.84
CA ILE A 146 0.17 -2.24 18.40
C ILE A 146 0.24 -3.77 18.46
N LEU A 147 1.44 -4.32 18.64
CA LEU A 147 1.71 -5.76 18.67
C LEU A 147 1.71 -6.34 20.10
N ALA A 148 1.94 -5.51 21.12
CA ALA A 148 2.10 -5.93 22.52
C ALA A 148 0.92 -6.71 23.12
N HIS A 149 -0.30 -6.45 22.64
CA HIS A 149 -1.52 -7.01 23.19
C HIS A 149 -2.22 -8.01 22.27
N LEU A 150 -1.55 -8.43 21.20
CA LEU A 150 -2.05 -9.50 20.34
C LEU A 150 -2.05 -10.82 21.13
N PRO A 151 -3.11 -11.64 21.02
CA PRO A 151 -3.14 -12.93 21.69
C PRO A 151 -2.11 -13.88 21.06
N SER A 152 -1.67 -14.88 21.82
CA SER A 152 -0.67 -15.86 21.37
C SER A 152 -1.06 -16.66 20.13
N SER A 153 -2.36 -16.74 19.82
CA SER A 153 -2.86 -17.31 18.56
C SER A 153 -2.43 -16.51 17.33
N HIS A 154 -2.18 -15.20 17.49
CA HIS A 154 -1.77 -14.29 16.44
C HIS A 154 -0.30 -14.41 16.07
N TYR A 155 0.53 -14.93 16.98
CA TYR A 155 1.92 -15.18 16.76
C TYR A 155 2.24 -16.61 17.20
N ASN A 156 2.05 -17.57 16.31
CA ASN A 156 2.71 -18.84 16.54
C ASN A 156 4.23 -18.59 16.32
N ALA A 157 4.93 -18.23 17.40
CA ALA A 157 6.35 -17.84 17.38
C ALA A 157 7.26 -18.94 16.79
N THR A 158 6.77 -20.18 16.76
CA THR A 158 7.41 -21.33 16.12
C THR A 158 7.08 -21.49 14.64
N ALA A 159 6.00 -20.90 14.14
CA ALA A 159 5.56 -20.97 12.75
C ALA A 159 5.91 -19.73 11.91
N PHE A 160 6.07 -18.55 12.53
CA PHE A 160 6.36 -17.29 11.84
C PHE A 160 7.74 -16.77 12.21
N ARG A 161 8.73 -17.02 11.35
CA ARG A 161 10.13 -16.60 11.52
C ARG A 161 10.23 -15.09 11.71
N MET A 162 9.41 -14.30 11.03
CA MET A 162 9.42 -12.84 11.13
C MET A 162 8.93 -12.32 12.48
N TRP A 163 8.12 -13.07 13.22
CA TRP A 163 7.74 -12.69 14.58
C TRP A 163 8.93 -12.77 15.55
N GLY A 164 9.95 -13.57 15.23
CA GLY A 164 11.20 -13.61 15.99
C GLY A 164 11.87 -12.26 16.13
N GLU A 165 11.71 -11.37 15.14
CA GLU A 165 12.23 -9.98 15.18
C GLU A 165 11.57 -9.17 16.30
N TYR A 166 10.27 -9.38 16.56
CA TYR A 166 9.55 -8.72 17.65
C TYR A 166 10.07 -9.17 19.00
N LEU A 167 10.24 -10.49 19.17
CA LEU A 167 10.75 -11.07 20.40
C LEU A 167 12.19 -10.62 20.68
N ALA A 168 13.04 -10.58 19.64
CA ALA A 168 14.40 -10.07 19.74
C ALA A 168 14.42 -8.58 20.12
N GLN A 169 13.56 -7.75 19.51
CA GLN A 169 13.39 -6.35 19.88
C GLN A 169 13.00 -6.20 21.36
N LYS A 170 12.04 -7.00 21.86
CA LYS A 170 11.64 -6.98 23.27
C LYS A 170 12.72 -7.47 24.23
N GLU A 171 13.48 -8.49 23.85
CA GLU A 171 14.62 -8.96 24.63
C GLU A 171 15.69 -7.86 24.75
N LEU A 172 16.06 -7.22 23.64
CA LEU A 172 17.00 -6.10 23.60
C LEU A 172 16.49 -4.89 24.41
N GLN A 173 15.19 -4.59 24.35
CA GLN A 173 14.57 -3.56 25.18
C GLN A 173 14.73 -3.88 26.67
N SER A 174 14.39 -5.11 27.07
CA SER A 174 14.45 -5.55 28.47
C SER A 174 15.87 -5.57 29.04
N ASN A 175 16.87 -5.83 28.19
CA ASN A 175 18.28 -5.81 28.54
C ASN A 175 18.94 -4.42 28.42
N GLY A 176 18.20 -3.39 27.95
CA GLY A 176 18.68 -2.02 27.82
C GLY A 176 19.69 -1.80 26.68
N THR A 177 19.72 -2.66 25.68
CA THR A 177 20.70 -2.63 24.57
C THR A 177 20.08 -2.28 23.21
N LEU A 178 18.76 -2.06 23.17
CA LEU A 178 18.00 -1.84 21.93
C LEU A 178 18.55 -0.66 21.10
N ASP A 179 18.81 0.49 21.73
CA ASP A 179 19.25 1.72 21.06
C ASP A 179 20.74 1.73 20.65
N THR A 180 21.47 0.63 20.82
CA THR A 180 22.86 0.57 20.36
C THR A 180 22.88 0.50 18.82
N GLU A 181 23.75 1.29 18.17
CA GLU A 181 23.79 1.39 16.69
C GLU A 181 23.90 0.03 15.97
N ALA A 182 24.55 -0.95 16.61
CA ALA A 182 24.66 -2.31 16.09
C ALA A 182 23.35 -3.10 16.13
N GLN A 183 22.49 -2.84 17.12
CA GLN A 183 21.24 -3.57 17.36
C GLN A 183 20.06 -2.97 16.61
N VAL A 184 19.98 -1.63 16.52
CA VAL A 184 18.96 -0.95 15.69
C VAL A 184 19.06 -1.38 14.22
N LYS A 185 20.27 -1.62 13.71
CA LYS A 185 20.50 -2.14 12.34
C LYS A 185 20.17 -3.62 12.16
N HIS A 186 20.08 -4.38 13.25
CA HIS A 186 19.84 -5.82 13.19
C HIS A 186 18.34 -6.15 13.16
N ILE A 187 17.48 -5.30 13.70
CA ILE A 187 16.03 -5.56 13.72
C ILE A 187 15.44 -5.28 12.34
N ASN A 188 14.84 -6.30 11.74
CA ASN A 188 14.17 -6.15 10.46
C ASN A 188 12.78 -5.52 10.65
N GLY A 189 12.70 -4.19 10.69
CA GLY A 189 11.42 -3.47 10.87
C GLY A 189 10.37 -3.78 9.79
N TRP A 190 10.80 -4.05 8.55
CA TRP A 190 9.89 -4.44 7.46
C TRP A 190 9.21 -5.79 7.74
N ALA A 191 9.93 -6.73 8.37
CA ALA A 191 9.36 -8.00 8.79
C ALA A 191 8.24 -7.83 9.83
N LEU A 192 8.33 -6.81 10.69
CA LEU A 192 7.33 -6.51 11.72
C LEU A 192 6.12 -5.74 11.20
N ASP A 193 6.34 -4.94 10.15
CA ASP A 193 5.32 -4.04 9.61
C ASP A 193 4.03 -4.77 9.21
N LYS A 194 4.15 -5.98 8.66
CA LYS A 194 3.00 -6.78 8.22
C LYS A 194 1.98 -7.06 9.33
N PHE A 195 2.44 -7.21 10.57
CA PHE A 195 1.59 -7.58 11.71
C PHE A 195 0.75 -6.40 12.23
N LYS A 196 1.07 -5.17 11.83
CA LYS A 196 0.45 -3.95 12.37
C LYS A 196 -0.92 -3.68 11.73
N PHE A 197 -1.11 -4.02 10.45
CA PHE A 197 -2.26 -3.54 9.66
C PHE A 197 -3.64 -3.89 10.25
N LEU A 198 -3.89 -5.15 10.60
CA LEU A 198 -5.18 -5.57 11.18
C LEU A 198 -5.45 -4.96 12.57
N PRO A 199 -4.54 -5.08 13.56
CA PRO A 199 -4.82 -4.54 14.89
C PRO A 199 -4.88 -3.01 14.91
N MET A 200 -4.18 -2.31 13.99
CA MET A 200 -4.33 -0.86 13.84
C MET A 200 -5.78 -0.46 13.52
N MET A 201 -6.54 -1.26 12.77
CA MET A 201 -7.94 -0.96 12.47
C MET A 201 -8.79 -1.01 13.75
N GLU A 202 -8.66 -2.10 14.50
CA GLU A 202 -9.37 -2.29 15.77
C GLU A 202 -9.04 -1.17 16.76
N ARG A 203 -7.75 -0.83 16.88
CA ARG A 203 -7.27 0.14 17.84
C ARG A 203 -7.59 1.58 17.44
N ALA A 204 -7.48 1.94 16.16
CA ALA A 204 -7.88 3.26 15.67
C ALA A 204 -9.36 3.53 15.96
N TRP A 205 -10.22 2.55 15.66
CA TRP A 205 -11.65 2.63 15.97
C TRP A 205 -11.90 2.73 17.48
N ALA A 206 -11.27 1.88 18.29
CA ALA A 206 -11.47 1.89 19.74
C ALA A 206 -11.03 3.21 20.40
N MET A 207 -9.96 3.83 19.90
CA MET A 207 -9.45 5.09 20.44
C MET A 207 -10.27 6.30 19.99
N LYS A 208 -10.72 6.31 18.73
CA LYS A 208 -11.40 7.44 18.10
C LYS A 208 -12.57 6.91 17.27
N PRO A 209 -13.66 6.43 17.89
CA PRO A 209 -14.77 5.80 17.18
C PRO A 209 -15.57 6.84 16.36
N ASP A 210 -16.31 6.34 15.36
CA ASP A 210 -17.29 7.10 14.56
C ASP A 210 -16.73 8.32 13.79
N ARG A 211 -15.42 8.38 13.57
CA ARG A 211 -14.80 9.33 12.63
C ARG A 211 -15.26 8.99 11.22
N ASP A 212 -15.61 10.01 10.45
CA ASP A 212 -16.06 9.89 9.06
C ASP A 212 -15.04 9.11 8.22
N PHE A 213 -13.75 9.41 8.38
CA PHE A 213 -12.65 8.76 7.68
C PHE A 213 -11.42 8.58 8.57
N TYR A 214 -10.73 7.46 8.40
CA TYR A 214 -9.41 7.16 8.99
C TYR A 214 -8.37 7.17 7.87
N VAL A 215 -7.34 8.01 8.02
CA VAL A 215 -6.29 8.22 7.02
C VAL A 215 -5.00 7.61 7.55
N PHE A 216 -4.56 6.52 6.93
CA PHE A 216 -3.36 5.79 7.33
C PHE A 216 -2.20 6.13 6.41
N TYR A 217 -1.04 6.43 6.99
CA TYR A 217 0.16 6.82 6.24
C TYR A 217 1.43 6.47 7.01
N GLU A 218 2.58 6.50 6.33
CA GLU A 218 3.87 6.04 6.83
C GLU A 218 4.86 7.20 7.00
N THR A 219 6.05 6.92 7.52
CA THR A 219 7.08 7.95 7.76
C THR A 219 7.68 8.52 6.47
N ASP A 220 7.51 7.85 5.31
CA ASP A 220 7.93 8.35 3.99
C ASP A 220 6.77 8.77 3.06
N THR A 221 5.57 8.92 3.61
CA THR A 221 4.40 9.46 2.90
C THR A 221 4.29 10.97 3.11
N TYR A 222 4.25 11.76 2.04
CA TYR A 222 3.85 13.18 2.12
C TYR A 222 2.36 13.29 1.78
N ILE A 223 1.56 13.95 2.61
CA ILE A 223 0.13 14.19 2.33
C ILE A 223 -0.11 15.69 2.11
N PHE A 224 -0.76 16.01 0.99
CA PHE A 224 -1.32 17.34 0.72
C PHE A 224 -2.69 17.45 1.42
N TRP A 225 -2.68 17.83 2.71
CA TRP A 225 -3.88 17.79 3.56
C TRP A 225 -5.06 18.61 3.02
N ASP A 226 -4.83 19.79 2.43
CA ASP A 226 -5.91 20.58 1.82
C ASP A 226 -6.62 19.79 0.72
N ASN A 227 -5.85 19.15 -0.16
CA ASN A 227 -6.39 18.34 -1.24
C ASN A 227 -7.14 17.12 -0.71
N LEU A 228 -6.58 16.41 0.29
CA LEU A 228 -7.24 15.26 0.89
C LEU A 228 -8.56 15.66 1.56
N PHE A 229 -8.60 16.77 2.31
CA PHE A 229 -9.82 17.23 2.97
C PHE A 229 -10.92 17.57 1.97
N ARG A 230 -10.59 18.24 0.86
CA ARG A 230 -11.53 18.50 -0.24
C ARG A 230 -12.04 17.22 -0.87
N PHE A 231 -11.14 16.28 -1.13
CA PHE A 231 -11.48 15.02 -1.78
C PHE A 231 -12.46 14.21 -0.94
N LEU A 232 -12.23 14.13 0.38
CA LEU A 232 -13.11 13.38 1.28
C LEU A 232 -14.49 14.02 1.48
N GLN A 233 -14.70 15.30 1.14
CA GLN A 233 -16.03 15.92 1.13
C GLN A 233 -16.95 15.36 0.04
N LEU A 234 -16.40 14.65 -0.96
CA LEU A 234 -17.15 14.10 -2.09
C LEU A 234 -17.81 12.75 -1.78
N PHE A 235 -17.55 12.20 -0.59
CA PHE A 235 -17.93 10.83 -0.24
C PHE A 235 -18.88 10.80 0.95
N ASP A 236 -19.82 9.87 0.90
CA ASP A 236 -20.63 9.49 2.05
C ASP A 236 -19.78 8.63 3.01
N PRO A 237 -19.48 9.10 4.24
CA PRO A 237 -18.66 8.35 5.17
C PRO A 237 -19.33 7.07 5.70
N ASP A 238 -20.66 6.91 5.55
CA ASP A 238 -21.37 5.70 5.99
C ASP A 238 -21.39 4.60 4.90
N ALA A 239 -20.93 4.90 3.69
CA ALA A 239 -20.70 3.89 2.67
C ALA A 239 -19.44 3.04 2.96
N ASN A 240 -19.37 1.84 2.38
CA ASN A 240 -18.20 0.96 2.51
C ASN A 240 -17.08 1.39 1.55
N ILE A 241 -16.33 2.42 1.94
CA ILE A 241 -15.24 2.97 1.14
C ILE A 241 -13.88 2.59 1.75
N TYR A 242 -13.06 1.95 0.91
CA TYR A 242 -11.63 1.70 1.10
C TYR A 242 -10.92 2.21 -0.15
N MET A 243 -10.00 3.17 0.00
CA MET A 243 -9.42 3.89 -1.13
C MET A 243 -7.93 4.16 -1.00
N GLY A 244 -7.25 4.34 -2.14
CA GLY A 244 -5.82 4.66 -2.22
C GLY A 244 -5.23 4.36 -3.59
N SER A 245 -3.92 4.10 -3.63
CA SER A 245 -3.20 3.70 -4.85
C SER A 245 -3.35 2.18 -5.09
N PRO A 246 -3.98 1.71 -6.19
CA PRO A 246 -4.25 0.30 -6.39
C PRO A 246 -2.98 -0.48 -6.77
N SER A 247 -2.78 -1.61 -6.09
CA SER A 247 -1.73 -2.61 -6.36
C SER A 247 -2.33 -4.01 -6.57
N PRO A 248 -1.74 -4.85 -7.45
CA PRO A 248 -2.16 -6.25 -7.63
C PRO A 248 -2.03 -7.07 -6.35
N GLY A 249 -3.14 -7.66 -5.90
CA GLY A 249 -3.22 -8.55 -4.75
C GLY A 249 -3.25 -10.04 -5.12
N ARG A 250 -3.92 -10.83 -4.28
CA ARG A 250 -4.10 -12.28 -4.45
C ARG A 250 -5.09 -12.60 -5.56
N ARG A 251 -5.14 -13.86 -5.96
CA ARG A 251 -6.26 -14.40 -6.74
C ARG A 251 -7.30 -15.03 -5.82
N ASP A 252 -8.56 -14.86 -6.16
CA ASP A 252 -9.69 -15.40 -5.40
C ASP A 252 -10.31 -16.61 -6.09
N PRO A 253 -9.87 -17.85 -5.77
CA PRO A 253 -10.41 -19.05 -6.40
C PRO A 253 -11.88 -19.29 -6.05
N LYS A 254 -12.40 -18.69 -4.96
CA LYS A 254 -13.81 -18.85 -4.56
C LYS A 254 -14.75 -18.04 -5.45
N ARG A 255 -14.25 -16.94 -6.02
CA ARG A 255 -15.00 -16.05 -6.93
C ARG A 255 -14.44 -16.10 -8.35
N GLY A 256 -14.28 -17.31 -8.88
CA GLY A 256 -13.88 -17.54 -10.27
C GLY A 256 -12.45 -17.11 -10.60
N ASP A 257 -11.54 -17.24 -9.62
CA ASP A 257 -10.11 -16.95 -9.74
C ASP A 257 -9.81 -15.49 -10.13
N GLN A 258 -10.64 -14.57 -9.64
CA GLN A 258 -10.53 -13.13 -9.89
C GLN A 258 -9.28 -12.54 -9.22
N GLY A 259 -8.59 -11.65 -9.93
CA GLY A 259 -7.50 -10.85 -9.34
C GLY A 259 -8.03 -9.82 -8.35
N THR A 260 -7.47 -9.82 -7.14
CA THR A 260 -7.77 -8.83 -6.11
C THR A 260 -6.85 -7.61 -6.21
N LEU A 261 -7.27 -6.49 -5.63
CA LEU A 261 -6.49 -5.27 -5.52
C LEU A 261 -6.51 -4.79 -4.08
N PHE A 262 -5.43 -4.14 -3.67
CA PHE A 262 -5.31 -3.49 -2.37
C PHE A 262 -4.74 -2.07 -2.54
N ALA A 263 -4.98 -1.23 -1.53
CA ALA A 263 -4.31 0.07 -1.43
C ALA A 263 -2.88 -0.14 -0.97
N ASN A 264 -1.91 0.27 -1.77
CA ASN A 264 -0.51 0.32 -1.36
C ASN A 264 -0.37 1.17 -0.09
N GLY A 265 0.27 0.60 0.95
CA GLY A 265 0.47 1.30 2.22
C GLY A 265 1.33 2.56 2.11
N GLY A 266 2.30 2.57 1.19
CA GLY A 266 3.29 3.65 1.05
C GLY A 266 2.69 5.02 0.70
N PRO A 267 1.87 5.16 -0.36
CA PRO A 267 1.13 6.39 -0.65
C PRO A 267 0.05 6.75 0.37
N GLY A 268 -0.18 5.89 1.37
CA GLY A 268 -1.29 5.98 2.29
C GLY A 268 -2.62 5.48 1.71
N TYR A 269 -3.57 5.25 2.60
CA TYR A 269 -4.91 4.78 2.27
C TYR A 269 -5.94 5.34 3.25
N VAL A 270 -7.20 5.33 2.82
CA VAL A 270 -8.32 5.84 3.62
C VAL A 270 -9.41 4.79 3.76
N ILE A 271 -9.94 4.66 4.97
CA ILE A 271 -11.10 3.82 5.28
C ILE A 271 -12.19 4.68 5.91
N SER A 272 -13.39 4.58 5.35
CA SER A 272 -14.59 5.26 5.84
C SER A 272 -15.17 4.64 7.11
N ARG A 273 -16.01 5.39 7.84
CA ARG A 273 -16.78 4.89 8.98
C ARG A 273 -17.59 3.64 8.65
N GLY A 274 -18.28 3.63 7.52
CA GLY A 274 -19.06 2.48 7.05
C GLY A 274 -18.20 1.23 6.89
N ALA A 275 -17.06 1.38 6.20
CA ALA A 275 -16.12 0.27 6.01
C ALA A 275 -15.51 -0.20 7.34
N MET A 276 -15.17 0.70 8.26
CA MET A 276 -14.68 0.32 9.60
C MET A 276 -15.74 -0.46 10.39
N LYS A 277 -17.01 -0.03 10.36
CA LYS A 277 -18.12 -0.75 11.02
C LYS A 277 -18.31 -2.15 10.45
N THR A 278 -18.26 -2.29 9.12
CA THR A 278 -18.35 -3.59 8.45
C THR A 278 -17.15 -4.48 8.77
N LEU A 279 -15.94 -3.93 8.71
CA LEU A 279 -14.69 -4.64 9.00
C LEU A 279 -14.64 -5.18 10.42
N LEU A 280 -15.09 -4.39 11.39
CA LEU A 280 -15.04 -4.70 12.82
C LEU A 280 -16.30 -5.37 13.35
N GLN A 281 -17.27 -5.67 12.46
CA GLN A 281 -18.52 -6.28 12.86
C GLN A 281 -18.30 -7.68 13.43
N ARG A 282 -18.86 -7.90 14.62
CA ARG A 282 -18.89 -9.19 15.30
C ARG A 282 -20.32 -9.71 15.41
N THR A 283 -20.45 -11.02 15.31
CA THR A 283 -21.72 -11.73 15.44
C THR A 283 -22.02 -11.99 16.92
N THR A 284 -23.30 -11.94 17.28
CA THR A 284 -23.76 -12.20 18.65
C THR A 284 -24.76 -13.34 18.69
N ASP A 285 -24.77 -14.09 19.80
CA ASP A 285 -25.81 -15.06 20.08
C ASP A 285 -27.13 -14.38 20.49
N SER A 286 -28.15 -15.18 20.81
CA SER A 286 -29.46 -14.67 21.26
C SER A 286 -29.40 -13.86 22.57
N HIS A 287 -28.30 -13.93 23.31
CA HIS A 287 -28.09 -13.20 24.57
C HIS A 287 -27.22 -11.96 24.38
N GLY A 288 -26.80 -11.66 23.15
CA GLY A 288 -25.92 -10.53 22.84
C GLY A 288 -24.44 -10.77 23.13
N GLN A 289 -24.02 -12.02 23.36
CA GLN A 289 -22.61 -12.35 23.55
C GLN A 289 -21.93 -12.55 22.20
N TYR A 290 -20.72 -12.00 22.03
CA TYR A 290 -19.95 -12.24 20.82
C TYR A 290 -19.60 -13.72 20.68
N ILE A 291 -19.82 -14.28 19.48
CA ILE A 291 -19.54 -15.69 19.17
C ILE A 291 -18.35 -15.87 18.22
N ASP A 292 -17.98 -14.84 17.49
CA ASP A 292 -16.80 -14.80 16.64
C ASP A 292 -15.68 -13.99 17.28
N ASP A 293 -14.45 -14.30 16.87
CA ASP A 293 -13.26 -13.64 17.35
C ASP A 293 -13.12 -12.19 16.83
N PRO A 294 -12.36 -11.32 17.53
CA PRO A 294 -11.96 -10.01 17.01
C PRO A 294 -11.22 -10.12 15.67
N LEU A 295 -11.18 -9.03 14.90
CA LEU A 295 -10.61 -8.98 13.54
C LEU A 295 -9.22 -9.61 13.47
N SER A 296 -8.31 -9.18 14.35
CA SER A 296 -6.93 -9.65 14.34
C SER A 296 -6.83 -11.15 14.59
N VAL A 297 -7.71 -11.72 15.42
CA VAL A 297 -7.71 -13.15 15.72
C VAL A 297 -8.36 -13.96 14.61
N LYS A 298 -9.51 -13.47 14.12
CA LYS A 298 -10.31 -14.08 13.04
C LYS A 298 -9.51 -14.29 11.76
N PHE A 299 -8.58 -13.38 11.46
CA PHE A 299 -7.75 -13.43 10.25
C PHE A 299 -6.26 -13.66 10.54
N SER A 300 -5.92 -14.14 11.74
CA SER A 300 -4.53 -14.38 12.18
C SER A 300 -3.75 -15.33 11.25
N ASN A 301 -4.45 -16.25 10.58
CA ASN A 301 -3.87 -17.17 9.60
C ASN A 301 -3.26 -16.47 8.37
N LEU A 302 -3.56 -15.19 8.14
CA LEU A 302 -3.01 -14.39 7.04
C LEU A 302 -1.72 -13.65 7.43
N ASN A 303 -1.30 -13.68 8.69
CA ASN A 303 -0.08 -12.99 9.15
C ASN A 303 1.14 -13.93 9.15
N HIS A 304 1.24 -14.81 8.15
CA HIS A 304 2.36 -15.76 8.02
C HIS A 304 3.47 -15.26 7.10
N ASP A 305 4.57 -16.01 7.08
CA ASP A 305 5.79 -15.57 6.41
C ASP A 305 5.70 -15.50 4.89
N ASP A 306 4.82 -16.29 4.27
CA ASP A 306 4.68 -16.33 2.80
C ASP A 306 3.86 -15.15 2.26
N GLU A 307 3.20 -14.39 3.14
CA GLU A 307 2.49 -13.19 2.74
C GLU A 307 3.47 -12.04 2.53
N CYS A 308 3.41 -11.41 1.37
CA CYS A 308 4.40 -10.41 0.98
C CYS A 308 4.38 -9.20 1.92
N CYS A 309 3.19 -8.68 2.26
CA CYS A 309 3.02 -7.37 2.89
C CYS A 309 1.70 -7.30 3.69
N GLY A 310 1.64 -6.44 4.71
CA GLY A 310 0.43 -6.28 5.56
C GLY A 310 -0.71 -5.49 4.92
N ASP A 311 -0.41 -4.57 4.00
CA ASP A 311 -1.41 -3.85 3.20
C ASP A 311 -2.18 -4.80 2.27
N SER A 312 -1.49 -5.76 1.65
CA SER A 312 -2.09 -6.85 0.88
C SER A 312 -3.00 -7.73 1.75
N VAL A 313 -2.59 -8.03 2.99
CA VAL A 313 -3.44 -8.76 3.96
C VAL A 313 -4.71 -7.98 4.28
N LEU A 314 -4.60 -6.69 4.61
CA LEU A 314 -5.76 -5.84 4.88
C LEU A 314 -6.70 -5.75 3.68
N GLY A 315 -6.15 -5.55 2.48
CA GLY A 315 -6.94 -5.52 1.24
C GLY A 315 -7.67 -6.83 0.97
N TRP A 316 -7.03 -7.97 1.22
CA TRP A 316 -7.68 -9.28 1.11
C TRP A 316 -8.79 -9.49 2.15
N VAL A 317 -8.60 -9.04 3.39
CA VAL A 317 -9.64 -9.12 4.42
C VAL A 317 -10.85 -8.25 4.07
N LEU A 318 -10.63 -7.02 3.63
CA LEU A 318 -11.69 -6.12 3.16
C LEU A 318 -12.44 -6.73 1.97
N TRP A 319 -11.71 -7.33 1.02
CA TRP A 319 -12.29 -8.08 -0.09
C TRP A 319 -13.15 -9.24 0.40
N GLU A 320 -12.67 -10.11 1.30
CA GLU A 320 -13.47 -11.22 1.81
C GLU A 320 -14.78 -10.75 2.48
N LEU A 321 -14.78 -9.54 3.04
CA LEU A 321 -15.93 -8.91 3.69
C LEU A 321 -16.82 -8.08 2.75
N GLY A 322 -16.57 -8.10 1.44
CA GLY A 322 -17.43 -7.39 0.47
C GLY A 322 -17.09 -5.92 0.26
N ILE A 323 -15.91 -5.47 0.66
CA ILE A 323 -15.46 -4.08 0.54
C ILE A 323 -14.38 -4.00 -0.54
N PRO A 324 -14.74 -3.68 -1.80
CA PRO A 324 -13.77 -3.58 -2.87
C PRO A 324 -12.89 -2.32 -2.73
N MET A 325 -11.67 -2.42 -3.23
CA MET A 325 -10.73 -1.32 -3.33
C MET A 325 -11.20 -0.25 -4.33
N HIS A 326 -11.18 1.02 -3.94
CA HIS A 326 -11.41 2.17 -4.81
C HIS A 326 -10.06 2.79 -5.21
N GLY A 327 -9.63 2.56 -6.45
CA GLY A 327 -8.35 3.07 -6.94
C GLY A 327 -8.43 4.53 -7.39
N TYR A 328 -7.54 5.38 -6.88
CA TYR A 328 -7.46 6.81 -7.21
C TYR A 328 -6.04 7.23 -7.59
N TRP A 329 -5.39 6.43 -8.44
CA TRP A 329 -4.12 6.82 -9.07
C TRP A 329 -4.40 7.78 -10.24
N PRO A 330 -3.57 8.83 -10.44
CA PRO A 330 -2.33 9.13 -9.72
C PRO A 330 -2.52 10.04 -8.49
N MET A 331 -3.73 10.45 -8.11
CA MET A 331 -3.93 11.35 -6.95
C MET A 331 -3.28 10.79 -5.67
N PHE A 332 -3.46 9.49 -5.39
CA PHE A 332 -2.61 8.75 -4.45
C PHE A 332 -1.38 8.20 -5.20
N SER A 333 -0.28 8.96 -5.15
CA SER A 333 0.89 8.71 -5.99
C SER A 333 1.88 7.75 -5.34
N ASP A 334 2.28 6.72 -6.09
CA ASP A 334 3.41 5.83 -5.74
C ASP A 334 4.78 6.43 -6.07
N TYR A 335 4.81 7.63 -6.65
CA TYR A 335 6.03 8.39 -6.95
C TYR A 335 6.48 9.24 -5.76
N GLY A 336 7.80 9.31 -5.59
CA GLY A 336 8.44 10.34 -4.77
C GLY A 336 8.53 11.66 -5.55
N LEU A 337 8.71 12.78 -4.85
CA LEU A 337 8.73 14.12 -5.45
C LEU A 337 9.67 14.26 -6.67
N HIS A 338 10.84 13.61 -6.62
CA HIS A 338 11.85 13.63 -7.69
C HIS A 338 11.48 12.76 -8.91
N ASP A 339 10.60 11.79 -8.70
CA ASP A 339 10.26 10.72 -9.65
C ASP A 339 8.93 10.95 -10.35
N ILE A 340 8.22 12.04 -10.04
CA ILE A 340 6.94 12.37 -10.66
C ILE A 340 7.09 12.43 -12.19
N PRO A 341 6.37 11.60 -12.95
CA PRO A 341 6.35 11.68 -14.41
C PRO A 341 5.37 12.77 -14.85
N PHE A 342 5.83 14.02 -14.93
CA PHE A 342 4.99 15.10 -15.45
C PHE A 342 4.70 14.84 -16.94
N ASN A 343 3.50 14.33 -17.21
CA ASN A 343 2.94 14.05 -18.52
C ASN A 343 1.46 14.49 -18.55
N SER A 344 0.78 14.32 -19.67
CA SER A 344 -0.62 14.80 -19.84
C SER A 344 -1.63 14.13 -18.90
N GLN A 345 -1.35 12.93 -18.38
CA GLN A 345 -2.21 12.23 -17.41
C GLN A 345 -2.08 12.80 -16.00
N HIS A 346 -0.92 13.35 -15.65
CA HIS A 346 -0.66 13.88 -14.31
C HIS A 346 -0.92 15.38 -14.25
N TRP A 347 -0.52 16.14 -15.27
CA TRP A 347 -0.34 17.59 -15.22
C TRP A 347 -1.50 18.39 -14.60
N CYS A 348 -2.73 18.08 -15.01
CA CYS A 348 -3.94 18.76 -14.53
C CYS A 348 -4.67 18.03 -13.39
N GLN A 349 -4.12 16.94 -12.87
CA GLN A 349 -4.75 16.17 -11.79
C GLN A 349 -4.44 16.77 -10.42
N PRO A 350 -5.39 16.73 -9.48
CA PRO A 350 -5.11 16.94 -8.06
C PRO A 350 -4.09 15.91 -7.55
N LEU A 351 -3.27 16.31 -6.57
CA LEU A 351 -2.30 15.42 -5.93
C LEU A 351 -2.62 15.30 -4.43
N ILE A 352 -2.90 14.09 -3.96
CA ILE A 352 -3.25 13.81 -2.55
C ILE A 352 -2.03 13.40 -1.74
N SER A 353 -1.19 12.53 -2.29
CA SER A 353 -0.01 12.05 -1.58
C SER A 353 1.16 11.72 -2.51
N LEU A 354 2.36 11.72 -1.95
CA LEU A 354 3.60 11.21 -2.56
C LEU A 354 4.22 10.18 -1.62
N HIS A 355 4.99 9.24 -2.18
CA HIS A 355 5.64 8.19 -1.42
C HIS A 355 7.14 8.12 -1.72
N LYS A 356 7.97 7.99 -0.69
CA LYS A 356 9.45 8.02 -0.78
C LYS A 356 10.02 9.37 -1.21
N THR A 357 9.37 10.46 -0.79
CA THR A 357 9.99 11.79 -0.85
C THR A 357 11.13 11.87 0.14
N SER A 358 12.26 12.48 -0.24
CA SER A 358 13.43 12.59 0.64
C SER A 358 13.09 13.36 1.92
N SER A 359 13.74 13.04 3.03
CA SER A 359 13.51 13.72 4.33
C SER A 359 13.65 15.23 4.22
N LYS A 360 14.67 15.70 3.48
CA LYS A 360 14.88 17.13 3.22
C LYS A 360 13.74 17.74 2.41
N ASP A 361 13.39 17.14 1.27
CA ASP A 361 12.37 17.70 0.40
C ASP A 361 10.99 17.66 1.05
N MET A 362 10.71 16.67 1.89
CA MET A 362 9.46 16.58 2.64
C MET A 362 9.23 17.83 3.50
N VAL A 363 10.25 18.28 4.22
CA VAL A 363 10.18 19.48 5.07
C VAL A 363 10.12 20.76 4.24
N ASP A 364 10.89 20.83 3.15
CA ASP A 364 10.90 22.02 2.29
C ASP A 364 9.61 22.17 1.47
N LEU A 365 9.07 21.05 0.97
CA LEU A 365 7.78 20.98 0.27
C LEU A 365 6.65 21.42 1.20
N PHE A 366 6.66 20.98 2.45
CA PHE A 366 5.68 21.40 3.45
C PHE A 366 5.63 22.91 3.62
N ARG A 367 6.79 23.56 3.79
CA ARG A 367 6.83 25.03 3.89
C ARG A 367 6.34 25.71 2.61
N TRP A 368 6.75 25.19 1.46
CA TRP A 368 6.36 25.73 0.17
C TRP A 368 4.85 25.63 -0.08
N GLU A 369 4.22 24.51 0.30
CA GLU A 369 2.81 24.20 0.02
C GLU A 369 1.84 25.26 0.56
N PHE A 370 2.11 25.80 1.77
CA PHE A 370 1.26 26.83 2.40
C PHE A 370 1.12 28.11 1.58
N ASP A 371 2.12 28.46 0.76
CA ASP A 371 2.02 29.61 -0.15
C ASP A 371 1.21 29.27 -1.41
N GLN A 372 1.10 27.98 -1.75
CA GLN A 372 0.51 27.52 -3.00
C GLN A 372 -0.98 27.21 -2.91
N HIS A 373 -1.51 27.02 -1.71
CA HIS A 373 -2.93 26.75 -1.49
C HIS A 373 -3.83 27.82 -2.13
N LYS A 374 -4.94 27.38 -2.73
CA LYS A 374 -5.90 28.27 -3.38
C LYS A 374 -7.28 27.99 -2.84
N SER A 375 -8.00 29.02 -2.41
CA SER A 375 -9.33 28.83 -1.82
C SER A 375 -10.27 28.03 -2.73
N GLN A 376 -10.32 28.34 -4.03
CA GLN A 376 -11.33 27.81 -4.96
C GLN A 376 -10.87 26.64 -5.84
N ARG A 377 -9.65 26.11 -5.63
CA ARG A 377 -9.20 24.91 -6.36
C ARG A 377 -8.16 24.11 -5.60
N PRO A 378 -8.09 22.78 -5.78
CA PRO A 378 -7.00 21.99 -5.23
C PRO A 378 -5.66 22.34 -5.88
N LEU A 379 -4.58 21.93 -5.21
CA LEU A 379 -3.22 21.95 -5.73
C LEU A 379 -3.05 20.83 -6.77
N LEU A 380 -2.45 21.15 -7.92
CA LEU A 380 -2.30 20.21 -9.04
C LEU A 380 -0.84 19.77 -9.20
N TYR A 381 -0.59 18.68 -9.92
CA TYR A 381 0.77 18.32 -10.34
C TYR A 381 1.50 19.49 -11.03
N SER A 382 0.83 20.22 -11.92
CA SER A 382 1.38 21.43 -12.56
C SER A 382 1.80 22.54 -11.58
N ASP A 383 1.19 22.61 -10.38
CA ASP A 383 1.67 23.49 -9.32
C ASP A 383 2.93 22.93 -8.66
N VAL A 384 2.97 21.63 -8.33
CA VAL A 384 4.14 20.94 -7.74
C VAL A 384 5.36 20.99 -8.65
N TRP A 385 5.18 20.95 -9.96
CA TRP A 385 6.25 21.15 -10.92
C TRP A 385 7.07 22.43 -10.63
N ARG A 386 6.44 23.50 -10.10
CA ARG A 386 7.13 24.77 -9.77
C ARG A 386 8.12 24.67 -8.61
N PHE A 387 8.08 23.59 -7.82
CA PHE A 387 8.99 23.37 -6.71
C PHE A 387 10.42 23.11 -7.20
N HIS A 388 10.62 22.08 -8.03
CA HIS A 388 11.93 21.77 -8.60
C HIS A 388 12.16 22.32 -10.01
N LYS A 389 11.10 22.66 -10.75
CA LYS A 389 11.13 23.13 -12.15
C LYS A 389 11.98 22.24 -13.06
N PRO A 390 11.72 20.92 -13.12
CA PRO A 390 12.47 20.03 -13.99
C PRO A 390 12.46 20.53 -15.43
N GLY A 391 13.56 20.33 -16.16
CA GLY A 391 13.76 20.85 -17.51
C GLY A 391 14.22 22.30 -17.62
N THR A 392 14.49 23.00 -16.50
CA THR A 392 15.07 24.36 -16.53
C THR A 392 16.59 24.34 -16.78
N VAL A 393 17.28 23.30 -16.30
CA VAL A 393 18.70 23.04 -16.61
C VAL A 393 18.71 21.91 -17.63
N LEU A 394 19.07 22.22 -18.88
CA LEU A 394 18.85 21.34 -20.03
C LEU A 394 19.78 20.13 -20.10
N LEU A 395 20.95 20.21 -19.46
CA LEU A 395 21.93 19.13 -19.40
C LEU A 395 22.48 19.05 -17.98
N ARG A 396 22.49 17.85 -17.42
CA ARG A 396 23.06 17.58 -16.09
C ARG A 396 23.95 16.35 -16.15
N GLU A 397 25.20 16.52 -15.74
CA GLU A 397 26.13 15.44 -15.46
C GLU A 397 25.95 14.92 -14.03
N ASN A 398 26.37 13.68 -13.78
CA ASN A 398 26.18 12.97 -12.51
C ASN A 398 24.70 12.98 -12.05
N TRP A 399 23.79 12.76 -12.99
CA TRP A 399 22.36 12.91 -12.77
C TRP A 399 21.56 11.78 -13.40
N ASP A 400 20.83 11.05 -12.58
CA ASP A 400 19.83 10.07 -13.01
C ASP A 400 18.48 10.77 -13.14
N GLY A 401 18.12 11.11 -14.37
CA GLY A 401 16.92 11.88 -14.69
C GLY A 401 15.61 11.15 -14.42
N GLY A 402 15.65 9.84 -14.15
CA GLY A 402 14.46 9.04 -13.90
C GLY A 402 14.32 7.87 -14.88
N ARG A 403 13.15 7.24 -14.84
CA ARG A 403 12.84 6.02 -15.61
C ARG A 403 11.37 5.83 -15.95
N PHE A 404 10.48 6.65 -15.41
CA PHE A 404 9.06 6.52 -15.68
C PHE A 404 8.74 7.05 -17.09
N ASP A 405 7.80 6.43 -17.78
CA ASP A 405 7.54 6.63 -19.22
C ASP A 405 8.80 6.54 -20.10
N ALA A 406 9.74 5.69 -19.67
CA ALA A 406 10.95 5.42 -20.43
C ALA A 406 10.68 4.48 -21.60
N PHE A 407 11.36 4.73 -22.70
CA PHE A 407 11.39 3.88 -23.88
C PHE A 407 12.79 3.84 -24.47
N ASP A 408 13.10 2.75 -25.16
CA ASP A 408 14.38 2.60 -25.83
C ASP A 408 14.38 3.34 -27.18
N PRO A 409 15.51 3.94 -27.58
CA PRO A 409 15.67 4.47 -28.93
C PRO A 409 15.55 3.35 -29.99
N PRO A 410 15.31 3.69 -31.27
CA PRO A 410 15.28 2.72 -32.37
C PRO A 410 16.49 1.77 -32.35
N THR A 411 16.23 0.46 -32.51
CA THR A 411 17.24 -0.59 -32.36
C THR A 411 18.37 -0.52 -33.39
N GLU A 412 18.16 0.20 -34.50
CA GLU A 412 19.14 0.39 -35.57
C GLU A 412 20.17 1.49 -35.23
N LEU A 413 19.90 2.34 -34.23
CA LEU A 413 20.80 3.40 -33.81
C LEU A 413 21.84 2.85 -32.82
N VAL A 414 23.11 2.90 -33.23
CA VAL A 414 24.24 2.63 -32.33
C VAL A 414 24.58 3.95 -31.63
N ILE A 415 24.31 4.03 -30.33
CA ILE A 415 24.52 5.21 -29.51
C ILE A 415 25.69 4.95 -28.57
N GLU A 416 26.79 5.67 -28.76
CA GLU A 416 28.06 5.47 -28.06
C GLU A 416 28.40 6.62 -27.09
N SER A 417 27.57 7.67 -27.07
CA SER A 417 27.81 8.88 -26.25
C SER A 417 26.51 9.54 -25.78
N SER A 418 26.63 10.39 -24.76
CA SER A 418 25.52 11.19 -24.24
C SER A 418 24.95 12.15 -25.29
N GLU A 419 25.81 12.68 -26.15
CA GLU A 419 25.49 13.61 -27.23
C GLU A 419 24.70 12.92 -28.35
N GLU A 420 24.98 11.65 -28.62
CA GLU A 420 24.20 10.82 -29.54
C GLU A 420 22.85 10.44 -28.93
N CYS A 421 22.80 10.18 -27.62
CA CYS A 421 21.54 9.93 -26.92
C CYS A 421 20.63 11.17 -26.94
N GLY A 422 21.20 12.35 -26.71
CA GLY A 422 20.47 13.61 -26.86
C GLY A 422 19.94 13.84 -28.27
N ARG A 423 20.74 13.57 -29.30
CA ARG A 423 20.30 13.65 -30.71
C ARG A 423 19.16 12.67 -31.01
N ALA A 424 19.24 11.44 -30.51
CA ALA A 424 18.16 10.47 -30.67
C ALA A 424 16.85 10.97 -30.02
N CYS A 425 16.92 11.62 -28.86
CA CYS A 425 15.77 12.27 -28.24
C CYS A 425 15.25 13.45 -29.08
N ASP A 426 16.14 14.28 -29.64
CA ASP A 426 15.75 15.41 -30.48
C ASP A 426 15.01 14.94 -31.75
N GLU A 427 15.42 13.83 -32.35
CA GLU A 427 14.79 13.23 -33.53
C GLU A 427 13.42 12.58 -33.22
N ASP A 428 13.25 12.02 -32.02
CA ASP A 428 11.97 11.43 -31.59
C ASP A 428 11.02 12.49 -31.01
N LEU A 429 9.93 12.78 -31.72
CA LEU A 429 8.95 13.79 -31.32
C LEU A 429 8.23 13.50 -30.00
N SER A 430 8.23 12.25 -29.53
CA SER A 430 7.61 11.85 -28.25
C SER A 430 8.54 12.03 -27.05
N CYS A 431 9.85 12.20 -27.27
CA CYS A 431 10.83 12.30 -26.19
C CYS A 431 10.84 13.70 -25.54
N LEU A 432 10.61 13.86 -24.24
CA LEU A 432 10.79 15.16 -23.56
C LEU A 432 12.14 15.26 -22.85
N GLN A 433 12.69 14.11 -22.47
CA GLN A 433 13.87 13.98 -21.64
C GLN A 433 14.62 12.71 -22.03
N TRP A 434 15.93 12.68 -21.83
CA TRP A 434 16.75 11.50 -22.05
C TRP A 434 17.74 11.28 -20.90
N LYS A 435 18.20 10.04 -20.78
CA LYS A 435 19.22 9.60 -19.82
C LYS A 435 20.25 8.72 -20.53
N TRP A 436 21.51 9.00 -20.25
CA TRP A 436 22.67 8.25 -20.68
C TRP A 436 23.34 7.60 -19.48
N GLU A 437 23.42 6.28 -19.49
CA GLU A 437 24.24 5.46 -18.58
C GLU A 437 25.52 5.08 -19.33
N GLY A 438 26.59 5.85 -19.11
CA GLY A 438 27.81 5.77 -19.91
C GLY A 438 28.80 4.69 -19.51
N ARG A 439 30.06 4.90 -19.91
CA ARG A 439 31.20 4.01 -19.69
C ARG A 439 30.97 2.58 -20.17
N ASP A 440 30.87 1.63 -19.26
CA ASP A 440 30.76 0.21 -19.58
C ASP A 440 29.33 -0.17 -19.98
N MET A 441 28.33 0.62 -19.59
CA MET A 441 26.91 0.32 -19.82
C MET A 441 26.42 0.78 -21.20
N LYS A 442 26.90 1.95 -21.66
CA LYS A 442 26.55 2.57 -22.96
C LYS A 442 25.06 2.48 -23.29
N LYS A 443 24.20 2.81 -22.32
CA LYS A 443 22.76 2.69 -22.48
C LYS A 443 22.12 4.07 -22.57
N CYS A 444 21.42 4.30 -23.67
CA CYS A 444 20.54 5.45 -23.84
C CYS A 444 19.10 5.06 -23.49
N THR A 445 18.42 5.91 -22.72
CA THR A 445 17.01 5.78 -22.36
C THR A 445 16.30 7.09 -22.68
N LEU A 446 15.26 7.05 -23.49
CA LEU A 446 14.41 8.19 -23.82
C LEU A 446 13.20 8.20 -22.89
N LEU A 447 12.64 9.37 -22.58
CA LEU A 447 11.52 9.53 -21.65
C LEU A 447 10.46 10.45 -22.26
N GLY A 448 9.22 9.96 -22.30
CA GLY A 448 8.05 10.72 -22.78
C GLY A 448 7.43 11.65 -21.73
N SER A 449 8.05 11.74 -20.55
CA SER A 449 7.63 12.57 -19.43
C SER A 449 8.78 13.42 -18.93
N LEU A 450 8.41 14.43 -18.15
CA LEU A 450 9.36 15.31 -17.48
C LEU A 450 9.51 14.87 -16.02
N GLN A 451 10.71 14.44 -15.64
CA GLN A 451 11.07 14.08 -14.27
C GLN A 451 12.19 14.99 -13.75
N HIS A 452 12.26 15.18 -12.43
CA HIS A 452 13.38 15.90 -11.83
C HIS A 452 14.62 15.03 -11.76
N GLY A 453 14.46 13.77 -11.38
CA GLY A 453 15.57 12.85 -11.17
C GLY A 453 16.38 13.21 -9.92
N ARG A 454 17.53 12.59 -9.76
CA ARG A 454 18.38 12.74 -8.57
C ARG A 454 19.85 12.78 -8.94
N GLU A 455 20.65 13.40 -8.09
CA GLU A 455 22.11 13.31 -8.22
C GLU A 455 22.53 11.84 -8.06
N ARG A 456 23.34 11.38 -9.01
CA ARG A 456 23.88 10.02 -9.01
C ARG A 456 25.30 10.07 -9.54
N LYS A 457 26.24 9.91 -8.62
CA LYS A 457 27.67 9.89 -8.93
C LYS A 457 28.04 8.60 -9.65
N GLU A 458 29.23 8.62 -10.25
CA GLU A 458 29.81 7.41 -10.81
C GLU A 458 29.84 6.28 -9.78
N GLU A 459 29.42 5.09 -10.20
CA GLU A 459 29.39 3.92 -9.33
C GLU A 459 29.63 2.65 -10.13
N LYS A 460 29.90 1.56 -9.41
CA LYS A 460 29.91 0.23 -9.99
C LYS A 460 28.47 -0.20 -10.26
N GLY A 461 28.11 -0.37 -11.52
CA GLY A 461 26.76 -0.56 -12.01
C GLY A 461 26.07 -1.82 -11.46
N GLY A 462 24.96 -1.61 -10.75
CA GLY A 462 23.98 -2.64 -10.40
C GLY A 462 24.56 -3.99 -9.92
N ASN A 463 23.92 -5.09 -10.35
CA ASN A 463 24.30 -6.46 -9.97
C ASN A 463 25.70 -6.89 -10.44
N ASN A 464 26.37 -6.10 -11.27
CA ASN A 464 27.70 -6.42 -11.81
C ASN A 464 28.73 -5.42 -11.30
N GLN A 465 29.24 -5.67 -10.09
CA GLN A 465 30.15 -4.81 -9.31
C GLN A 465 31.53 -4.51 -9.96
N GLU A 466 31.70 -4.86 -11.24
CA GLU A 466 32.91 -4.66 -12.03
C GLU A 466 32.75 -3.57 -13.11
N ALA A 467 31.53 -3.24 -13.54
CA ALA A 467 31.28 -2.23 -14.57
C ALA A 467 31.10 -0.85 -13.94
N TRP A 468 31.80 0.18 -14.42
CA TRP A 468 31.57 1.57 -13.99
C TRP A 468 30.53 2.23 -14.87
N VAL A 469 29.70 3.07 -14.26
CA VAL A 469 28.65 3.85 -14.94
C VAL A 469 28.68 5.29 -14.45
N ASP A 470 28.66 6.24 -15.38
CA ASP A 470 28.31 7.63 -15.13
C ASP A 470 26.93 7.95 -15.72
N TYR A 471 26.30 8.98 -15.18
CA TYR A 471 24.91 9.33 -15.52
C TYR A 471 24.85 10.75 -16.05
N THR A 472 24.34 10.91 -17.26
CA THR A 472 24.04 12.23 -17.85
C THR A 472 22.59 12.25 -18.27
N SER A 473 21.87 13.32 -17.93
CA SER A 473 20.48 13.49 -18.35
C SER A 473 20.29 14.83 -19.05
N GLY A 474 19.39 14.85 -20.03
CA GLY A 474 19.07 16.06 -20.76
C GLY A 474 17.57 16.22 -21.03
N TRP A 475 17.18 17.46 -21.30
CA TRP A 475 15.79 17.89 -21.48
C TRP A 475 15.65 18.75 -22.73
N VAL A 476 14.60 18.49 -23.51
CA VAL A 476 14.35 19.17 -24.79
C VAL A 476 13.52 20.44 -24.55
N GLU A 477 14.20 21.58 -24.36
CA GLU A 477 13.56 22.82 -23.88
C GLU A 477 12.31 23.22 -24.68
N GLN A 478 12.45 23.31 -26.00
CA GLN A 478 11.39 23.80 -26.87
C GLN A 478 10.17 22.87 -26.80
N ARG A 479 10.40 21.55 -26.85
CA ARG A 479 9.33 20.55 -26.78
C ARG A 479 8.63 20.56 -25.41
N ILE A 480 9.37 20.75 -24.32
CA ILE A 480 8.79 20.91 -22.97
C ILE A 480 7.93 22.19 -22.89
N ARG A 481 8.39 23.29 -23.50
CA ARG A 481 7.63 24.54 -23.54
C ARG A 481 6.33 24.36 -24.32
N ASP A 482 6.42 23.84 -25.54
CA ASP A 482 5.26 23.60 -26.41
C ASP A 482 4.29 22.60 -25.78
N TRP A 483 4.79 21.53 -25.16
CA TRP A 483 3.97 20.54 -24.45
C TRP A 483 3.19 21.17 -23.30
N LYS A 484 3.83 22.02 -22.48
CA LYS A 484 3.17 22.72 -21.36
C LYS A 484 2.10 23.72 -21.83
N GLU A 485 2.37 24.46 -22.90
CA GLU A 485 1.41 25.43 -23.46
C GLU A 485 0.15 24.75 -24.02
N ASN A 486 0.27 23.49 -24.44
CA ASN A 486 -0.85 22.69 -24.93
C ASN A 486 -1.67 22.00 -23.82
N GLN A 487 -1.27 22.10 -22.54
CA GLN A 487 -2.05 21.52 -21.45
C GLN A 487 -3.12 22.51 -20.96
N ASP A 488 -4.40 22.16 -21.13
CA ASP A 488 -5.51 22.94 -20.59
C ASP A 488 -6.00 22.37 -19.25
N CYS A 489 -5.69 23.08 -18.17
CA CYS A 489 -6.21 22.77 -16.83
C CYS A 489 -7.38 23.67 -16.43
N SER A 490 -8.13 24.23 -17.38
CA SER A 490 -9.31 25.06 -17.12
C SER A 490 -10.43 24.31 -16.41
N LYS A 491 -10.58 23.02 -16.71
CA LYS A 491 -11.50 22.10 -16.03
C LYS A 491 -10.69 21.17 -15.13
N ILE A 492 -10.79 21.38 -13.83
CA ILE A 492 -10.19 20.50 -12.82
C ILE A 492 -11.21 19.44 -12.45
N GLU A 493 -10.81 18.18 -12.57
CA GLU A 493 -11.65 17.03 -12.23
C GLU A 493 -11.02 16.26 -11.08
N TRP A 494 -11.86 15.78 -10.18
CA TRP A 494 -11.52 14.71 -9.26
C TRP A 494 -11.73 13.40 -9.98
N LEU A 495 -10.68 12.58 -10.04
CA LEU A 495 -10.76 11.30 -10.74
C LEU A 495 -11.77 10.37 -10.07
N GLY A 496 -12.59 9.74 -10.90
CA GLY A 496 -13.45 8.66 -10.45
C GLY A 496 -12.63 7.42 -10.11
N ALA A 497 -13.21 6.53 -9.29
CA ALA A 497 -12.55 5.28 -8.94
C ALA A 497 -12.25 4.45 -10.21
N SER A 498 -11.02 3.95 -10.32
CA SER A 498 -10.56 3.14 -11.44
C SER A 498 -9.52 2.12 -11.00
N ILE A 499 -9.57 0.93 -11.60
CA ILE A 499 -8.53 -0.10 -11.49
C ILE A 499 -7.50 -0.02 -12.61
N GLU A 500 -7.83 0.71 -13.68
CA GLU A 500 -6.93 0.96 -14.80
C GLU A 500 -6.09 2.20 -14.46
N ARG A 501 -4.77 2.05 -14.47
CA ARG A 501 -3.87 3.20 -14.66
C ARG A 501 -4.04 3.62 -16.12
N LYS A 502 -4.73 4.72 -16.39
CA LYS A 502 -4.87 5.25 -17.76
C LYS A 502 -3.45 5.57 -18.24
N LEU A 503 -2.84 4.71 -19.07
CA LEU A 503 -1.50 4.86 -19.66
C LEU A 503 -1.53 5.59 -21.00
#